data_AF-A0A7K6NF97-F1
#
_entry.id   AF-A0A7K6NF97-F1
#
_cell.length_a   1.000
_cell.length_b   1.000
_cell.length_c   1.000
_cell.angle_alpha   90.00
_cell.angle_beta   90.00
_cell.angle_gamma   90.00
#
_symmetry.space_group_name_H-M   'P 1'
#
loop_
_entity.id
_entity.type
_entity.pdbx_description
1 polymer ?
#
loop_
_entity_poly.entity_id
_entity_poly.type
_entity_poly.pdbx_seq_one_letter_code
_entity_poly.pdbx_strand_id
1 'polypeptide(L)' 'AGACHAFEREWVECGHGLGQTRARRECQPEYEDFMECMHRTKLAKRLKTILEQRDKMIKEGKYTPPDCHKGKEELRP' A
#
# COMPACT_ATOMS: atom_id res chain seq x y z
N ALA A 1 -13.40 -5.30 13.47
CA ALA A 1 -12.98 -4.25 12.52
C ALA A 1 -12.33 -4.94 11.32
N GLY A 2 -12.66 -4.53 10.09
CA GLY A 2 -12.03 -5.06 8.86
C GLY A 2 -10.63 -4.46 8.64
N ALA A 3 -9.86 -5.03 7.70
CA ALA A 3 -8.48 -4.60 7.40
C ALA A 3 -8.38 -3.12 6.97
N CYS A 4 -9.44 -2.55 6.41
CA CYS A 4 -9.49 -1.17 5.90
C CYS A 4 -10.44 -0.26 6.70
N HIS A 5 -10.79 -0.66 7.93
CA HIS A 5 -11.80 0.05 8.74
C HIS A 5 -11.47 1.53 8.99
N ALA A 6 -10.18 1.87 9.16
CA ALA A 6 -9.77 3.25 9.38
C ALA A 6 -10.07 4.14 8.16
N PHE A 7 -9.68 3.70 6.97
CA PHE A 7 -9.93 4.42 5.72
C PHE A 7 -11.41 4.47 5.36
N GLU A 8 -12.15 3.39 5.63
CA GLU A 8 -13.61 3.36 5.45
C GLU A 8 -14.29 4.43 6.32
N ARG A 9 -13.88 4.54 7.59
CA ARG A 9 -14.42 5.54 8.51
C ARG A 9 -14.12 6.96 8.04
N GLU A 10 -12.87 7.25 7.68
CA GLU A 10 -12.47 8.59 7.20
C GLU A 10 -13.24 9.01 5.93
N TRP A 11 -13.42 8.09 4.98
CA TRP A 11 -14.22 8.35 3.78
C TRP A 11 -15.69 8.67 4.10
N VAL A 12 -16.30 7.90 5.02
CA VAL A 12 -17.69 8.14 5.45
C VAL A 12 -17.82 9.45 6.23
N GLU A 13 -16.87 9.76 7.11
CA GLU A 13 -16.84 11.01 7.88
C GLU A 13 -16.66 12.23 6.96
N CYS A 14 -15.78 12.15 5.96
CA CYS A 14 -15.62 13.23 4.98
C CYS A 14 -16.91 13.48 4.19
N GLY A 15 -17.57 12.43 3.70
CA GLY A 15 -18.78 12.56 2.88
C GLY A 15 -20.04 12.98 3.65
N HIS A 16 -20.00 12.97 4.98
CA HIS A 16 -21.17 13.19 5.82
C HIS A 16 -21.72 14.62 5.65
N GLY A 17 -22.98 14.73 5.22
CA GLY A 17 -23.65 16.03 5.05
C GLY A 17 -23.34 16.78 3.74
N LEU A 18 -22.43 16.28 2.89
CA LEU A 18 -22.08 16.93 1.61
C LEU A 18 -23.01 16.53 0.45
N GLY A 19 -23.62 15.34 0.53
CA GLY A 19 -24.34 14.72 -0.57
C GLY A 19 -23.40 14.14 -1.65
N GLN A 20 -23.90 13.19 -2.44
CA GLN A 20 -23.07 12.34 -3.32
C GLN A 20 -22.23 13.14 -4.33
N THR A 21 -22.81 14.16 -4.97
CA THR A 21 -22.15 14.94 -6.02
C THR A 21 -20.92 15.69 -5.52
N ARG A 22 -21.02 16.30 -4.32
CA ARG A 22 -19.92 17.04 -3.70
C ARG A 22 -18.91 16.11 -3.06
N ALA A 23 -19.37 15.10 -2.33
CA ALA A 23 -18.50 14.09 -1.70
C ALA A 23 -17.58 13.41 -2.73
N ARG A 24 -18.06 13.15 -3.95
CA ARG A 24 -17.23 12.57 -5.01
C ARG A 24 -16.04 13.46 -5.45
N ARG A 25 -16.14 14.78 -5.28
CA ARG A 25 -15.06 15.71 -5.66
C ARG A 25 -14.20 16.10 -4.46
N GLU A 26 -14.86 16.40 -3.34
CA GLU A 26 -14.22 16.91 -2.12
C GLU A 26 -13.54 15.79 -1.31
N CYS A 27 -14.12 14.58 -1.29
CA CYS A 27 -13.60 13.41 -0.55
C CYS A 27 -12.94 12.37 -1.47
N GLN A 28 -12.45 12.81 -2.63
CA GLN A 28 -11.78 11.95 -3.61
C GLN A 28 -10.52 11.29 -3.03
N PRO A 29 -9.65 11.99 -2.26
CA PRO A 29 -8.46 11.38 -1.67
C PRO A 29 -8.79 10.22 -0.71
N GLU A 30 -9.75 10.42 0.20
CA GLU A 30 -10.16 9.42 1.20
C GLU A 30 -10.76 8.18 0.51
N TYR A 31 -11.54 8.40 -0.55
CA TYR A 31 -12.05 7.31 -1.37
C TYR A 31 -10.93 6.55 -2.09
N GLU A 32 -9.94 7.24 -2.65
CA GLU A 32 -8.80 6.59 -3.31
C GLU A 32 -7.95 5.77 -2.34
N ASP A 33 -7.76 6.26 -1.12
CA ASP A 33 -7.02 5.55 -0.08
C ASP A 33 -7.80 4.33 0.42
N PHE A 34 -9.11 4.45 0.60
CA PHE A 34 -9.97 3.30 0.92
C PHE A 34 -9.91 2.23 -0.18
N MET A 35 -10.04 2.63 -1.45
CA MET A 35 -9.97 1.70 -2.58
C MET A 35 -8.57 1.07 -2.73
N GLU A 36 -7.50 1.83 -2.49
CA GLU A 36 -6.15 1.28 -2.51
C GLU A 36 -5.91 0.33 -1.34
N CYS A 37 -6.47 0.58 -0.15
CA CYS A 37 -6.38 -0.37 0.95
C CYS A 37 -7.06 -1.71 0.59
N MET A 38 -8.22 -1.65 -0.04
CA MET A 38 -8.99 -2.83 -0.44
C MET A 38 -8.31 -3.63 -1.56
N HIS A 39 -7.77 -2.95 -2.57
CA HIS A 39 -7.24 -3.61 -3.77
C HIS A 39 -5.72 -3.73 -3.83
N ARG A 40 -4.99 -2.91 -3.06
CA ARG A 40 -3.52 -2.88 -2.96
C ARG A 40 -2.81 -2.78 -4.31
N THR A 41 -3.41 -2.08 -5.28
CA THR A 41 -2.91 -1.99 -6.66
C THR A 41 -1.61 -1.20 -6.77
N LYS A 42 -1.53 -0.02 -6.14
CA LYS A 42 -0.34 0.82 -6.05
C LYS A 42 0.75 0.10 -5.26
N LEU A 43 0.40 -0.57 -4.15
CA LEU A 43 1.33 -1.39 -3.36
C LEU A 43 1.93 -2.53 -4.19
N ALA A 44 1.11 -3.33 -4.88
CA ALA A 44 1.56 -4.44 -5.71
C ALA A 44 2.47 -3.95 -6.85
N LYS A 45 2.10 -2.84 -7.51
CA LYS A 45 2.93 -2.21 -8.54
C LYS A 45 4.28 -1.78 -7.99
N ARG A 46 4.30 -1.12 -6.82
CA ARG A 46 5.54 -0.68 -6.17
C ARG A 46 6.44 -1.85 -5.81
N LEU A 47 5.88 -2.92 -5.22
CA LEU A 47 6.62 -4.12 -4.88
C LEU A 47 7.24 -4.78 -6.11
N LYS A 48 6.49 -4.88 -7.21
CA LYS A 48 6.99 -5.41 -8.48
C LYS A 48 8.22 -4.61 -8.96
N THR A 49 8.13 -3.28 -8.99
CA THR A 49 9.26 -2.43 -9.41
C THR A 49 10.48 -2.58 -8.50
N ILE A 50 10.28 -2.70 -7.18
CA ILE A 50 11.38 -2.93 -6.22
C ILE A 50 12.06 -4.26 -6.50
N LEU A 51 11.30 -5.33 -6.73
CA LEU A 51 11.83 -6.66 -7.01
C LEU A 51 12.58 -6.70 -8.34
N GLU A 52 12.02 -6.10 -9.40
CA GLU A 52 12.68 -5.98 -10.70
C GLU A 52 14.02 -5.24 -10.59
N GLN A 53 14.05 -4.12 -9.85
CA GLN A 53 15.27 -3.36 -9.63
C GLN A 53 16.28 -4.14 -8.79
N ARG A 54 15.84 -4.84 -7.74
CA ARG A 54 16.70 -5.71 -6.92
C ARG A 54 17.36 -6.77 -7.77
N ASP A 55 16.59 -7.49 -8.58
CA ASP A 55 17.09 -8.59 -9.39
C ASP A 55 18.06 -8.10 -10.46
N LYS A 56 17.84 -6.89 -11.02
CA LYS A 56 18.82 -6.23 -11.89
C LYS A 56 20.14 -5.96 -11.17
N MET A 57 20.11 -5.40 -9.97
CA MET A 57 21.34 -5.09 -9.21
C MET A 57 22.09 -6.33 -8.74
N ILE A 58 21.39 -7.43 -8.44
CA ILE A 58 22.01 -8.73 -8.13
C ILE A 58 22.72 -9.29 -9.36
N LYS A 59 22.06 -9.24 -10.54
CA LYS A 59 22.68 -9.68 -11.81
C LYS A 59 23.92 -8.86 -12.17
N GLU A 60 23.91 -7.56 -11.88
CA GLU A 60 25.07 -6.66 -12.07
C GLU A 60 26.15 -6.84 -10.98
N GLY A 61 25.90 -7.64 -9.94
CA GLY A 61 26.83 -7.85 -8.81
C GLY A 61 26.95 -6.67 -7.84
N LYS A 62 26.15 -5.61 -8.02
CA LYS A 62 26.20 -4.37 -7.22
C LYS A 62 25.42 -4.48 -5.91
N TYR A 63 24.58 -5.50 -5.75
CA TYR A 63 23.76 -5.69 -4.56
C TYR A 63 23.75 -7.15 -4.12
N THR A 64 24.04 -7.37 -2.83
CA THR A 64 23.92 -8.68 -2.18
C THR A 64 22.84 -8.60 -1.10
N PRO A 65 21.82 -9.48 -1.11
CA PRO A 65 20.77 -9.46 -0.09
C PRO A 65 21.32 -9.67 1.34
N PRO A 66 20.77 -8.95 2.33
CA PRO A 66 21.06 -9.18 3.75
C PRO A 66 20.70 -10.60 4.21
N ASP A 67 21.33 -11.07 5.29
CA ASP A 67 21.12 -12.43 5.80
C ASP A 67 19.73 -12.64 6.44
N CYS A 68 19.10 -11.57 6.96
CA CYS A 68 17.71 -11.58 7.42
C CYS A 68 16.73 -11.96 6.30
N HIS A 69 17.02 -11.60 5.05
CA HIS A 69 16.23 -11.99 3.88
C HIS A 69 16.53 -13.40 3.37
N LYS A 70 17.57 -14.06 3.92
CA LYS A 70 17.95 -15.45 3.61
C LYS A 70 17.47 -16.45 4.68
N GLY A 71 16.74 -15.98 5.69
CA GLY A 71 16.15 -16.83 6.73
C GLY A 71 17.15 -17.35 7.78
N LYS A 72 18.29 -16.68 7.95
CA LYS A 72 19.35 -17.09 8.90
C LYS A 72 19.31 -16.36 10.25
N GLU A 73 18.35 -15.46 10.46
CA GLU A 73 18.25 -14.65 11.66
C GLU A 73 17.04 -15.06 12.50
N GLU A 74 17.16 -14.99 13.82
CA GLU A 74 16.05 -15.27 14.73
C GLU A 74 14.91 -14.28 14.50
N LEU A 75 13.72 -14.80 14.21
CA LEU A 75 12.52 -13.98 14.04
C LEU A 75 12.21 -13.28 15.37
N ARG A 76 11.85 -12.00 15.30
CA ARG A 76 11.31 -11.32 16.49
C ARG A 76 10.03 -12.04 16.95
N PRO A 77 9.82 -12.20 18.27
CA PRO A 77 8.60 -12.81 18.83
C PRO A 77 7.31 -12.14 18.36
#